data_AF-A0A2A2PRX8-F1
#
_entry.id   AF-A0A2A2PRX8-F1
#
_cell.length_a   1.000
_cell.length_b   1.000
_cell.length_c   1.000
_cell.angle_alpha   90.00
_cell.angle_beta   90.00
_cell.angle_gamma   90.00
#
_symmetry.space_group_name_H-M   'P 1'
#
loop_
_entity.id
_entity.type
_entity.pdbx_description
1 polymer ?
#
loop_
_entity_poly.entity_id
_entity_poly.type
_entity_poly.pdbx_seq_one_letter_code
_entity_poly.pdbx_strand_id
1 'polypeptide(L)'
;MHSDYSRRQFYSHAQALLAEHDSARKHWENESNNVQALMDEVARLKVENAGLKTGYQAYEQVNAELKAENEALRLRCDRLDEDKQSMTETHVLYTWLRKKCDQPTNDYVAVQMNIGHDWVPVHDLDRDLRSMIEREEP
;
A
#
# COMPACT_ATOMS: atom_id res chain seq x y z
N MET A 1 34.79 -19.70 86.29
CA MET A 1 33.42 -19.49 85.80
C MET A 1 33.28 -18.22 84.93
N HIS A 2 33.74 -17.03 85.35
CA HIS A 2 33.61 -15.80 84.53
C HIS A 2 34.41 -15.83 83.19
N SER A 3 35.55 -16.52 83.16
CA SER A 3 36.37 -16.70 81.95
C SER A 3 35.67 -17.52 80.86
N ASP A 4 34.98 -18.60 81.22
CA ASP A 4 34.32 -19.49 80.26
C ASP A 4 33.06 -18.88 79.66
N TYR A 5 32.34 -18.09 80.46
CA TYR A 5 31.18 -17.33 79.99
C TYR A 5 31.60 -16.28 78.93
N SER A 6 32.66 -15.53 79.20
CA SER A 6 33.18 -14.51 78.26
C SER A 6 33.68 -15.14 76.95
N ARG A 7 34.33 -16.30 77.02
CA ARG A 7 34.78 -17.04 75.84
C ARG A 7 33.61 -17.55 75.00
N ARG A 8 32.53 -18.05 75.62
CA ARG A 8 31.31 -18.47 74.90
C ARG A 8 30.60 -17.31 74.22
N GLN A 9 30.51 -16.16 74.89
CA GLN A 9 29.94 -14.93 74.30
C GLN A 9 30.73 -14.49 73.07
N PHE A 10 32.07 -14.51 73.15
CA PHE A 10 32.93 -14.19 72.01
C PHE A 10 32.70 -15.14 70.83
N TYR A 11 32.67 -16.46 71.05
CA TYR A 11 32.42 -17.41 69.96
C TYR A 11 31.02 -17.28 69.37
N SER A 12 30.00 -17.06 70.20
CA SER A 12 28.63 -16.85 69.73
C SER A 12 28.52 -15.60 68.86
N HIS A 13 29.20 -14.51 69.24
CA HIS A 13 29.22 -13.28 68.45
C HIS A 13 29.99 -13.46 67.14
N ALA A 14 31.16 -14.11 67.18
CA ALA A 14 31.93 -14.42 65.98
C ALA A 14 31.13 -15.30 65.00
N GLN A 15 30.38 -16.28 65.51
CA GLN A 15 29.53 -17.13 64.69
C GLN A 15 28.36 -16.35 64.06
N ALA A 16 27.77 -15.41 64.80
CA ALA A 16 26.71 -14.54 64.27
C ALA A 16 27.23 -13.64 63.13
N LEU A 17 28.42 -13.05 63.30
CA LEU A 17 29.05 -12.22 62.25
C LEU A 17 29.41 -13.01 60.99
N LEU A 18 29.89 -14.26 61.14
CA LEU A 18 30.14 -15.13 59.99
C LEU A 18 28.84 -15.47 59.25
N ALA A 19 27.77 -15.77 59.98
CA ALA A 19 26.46 -16.02 59.38
C ALA A 19 25.92 -14.80 58.64
N GLU A 20 26.06 -13.60 59.22
CA GLU A 20 25.66 -12.34 58.59
C GLU A 20 26.46 -12.07 57.31
N HIS A 21 27.78 -12.25 57.36
CA HIS A 21 28.65 -12.11 56.20
C HIS A 21 28.27 -13.09 55.07
N ASP A 22 28.01 -14.35 55.40
CA ASP A 22 27.60 -15.36 54.42
C ASP A 22 26.23 -15.04 53.81
N SER A 23 25.29 -14.53 54.62
CA SER A 23 23.99 -14.04 54.15
C SER A 23 24.13 -12.84 53.22
N ALA A 24 24.97 -11.86 53.57
CA ALA A 24 25.23 -10.70 52.73
C ALA A 24 25.89 -11.11 51.41
N ARG A 25 26.85 -12.03 51.44
CA ARG A 25 27.49 -12.56 50.23
C ARG A 25 26.47 -13.23 49.31
N LYS A 26 25.61 -14.10 49.84
CA LYS A 26 24.55 -14.76 49.06
C LYS A 26 23.57 -13.75 48.46
N HIS A 27 23.21 -12.72 49.23
CA HIS A 27 22.36 -11.65 48.73
C HIS A 27 23.01 -10.93 47.53
N TRP A 28 24.27 -10.54 47.65
CA TRP A 28 25.00 -9.87 46.56
C TRP A 28 25.16 -10.76 45.33
N GLU A 29 25.43 -12.06 45.52
CA GLU A 29 25.51 -13.02 44.43
C GLU A 29 24.17 -13.16 43.70
N ASN A 30 23.07 -13.27 44.45
CA ASN A 30 21.72 -13.29 43.87
C ASN A 30 21.41 -12.00 43.11
N GLU A 31 21.75 -10.84 43.66
CA GLU A 31 21.52 -9.56 43.01
C GLU A 31 22.35 -9.42 41.73
N SER A 32 23.62 -9.85 41.76
CA SER A 32 24.48 -9.89 40.58
C SER A 32 23.90 -10.78 39.48
N ASN A 33 23.37 -11.96 39.85
CA ASN A 33 22.73 -12.87 38.91
C ASN A 33 21.44 -12.27 38.32
N ASN A 34 20.64 -11.57 39.14
CA ASN A 34 19.44 -10.88 38.68
C ASN A 34 19.78 -9.76 37.69
N VAL A 35 20.81 -8.95 37.99
CA VAL A 35 21.27 -7.89 37.10
C VAL A 35 21.74 -8.47 35.76
N GLN A 36 22.50 -9.57 35.79
CA GLN A 36 22.95 -10.23 34.56
C GLN A 36 21.76 -10.72 33.71
N ALA A 37 20.78 -11.37 34.34
CA ALA A 37 19.58 -11.84 33.65
C ALA A 37 18.78 -10.69 33.02
N LEU A 38 18.66 -9.55 33.73
CA LEU A 38 18.01 -8.35 33.18
C LEU A 38 18.80 -7.73 32.02
N MET A 39 20.13 -7.74 32.08
CA MET A 39 20.97 -7.27 30.98
C MET A 39 20.78 -8.13 29.73
N ASP A 40 20.74 -9.45 29.89
CA ASP A 40 20.53 -10.39 28.79
C ASP A 40 19.14 -10.20 28.16
N GLU A 41 18.11 -9.99 28.98
CA GLU A 41 16.76 -9.71 28.50
C GLU A 41 16.67 -8.38 27.76
N VAL A 42 17.32 -7.32 28.25
CA VAL A 42 17.40 -6.04 27.54
C VAL A 42 18.11 -6.19 26.20
N ALA A 43 19.18 -6.99 26.13
CA ALA A 43 19.88 -7.27 24.88
C ALA A 43 18.96 -8.01 23.89
N ARG A 44 18.23 -9.03 24.36
CA ARG A 44 17.23 -9.76 23.55
C ARG A 44 16.15 -8.83 23.01
N LEU A 45 15.55 -8.01 23.87
CA LEU A 45 14.50 -7.06 23.49
C LEU A 45 14.99 -6.00 22.51
N LYS A 46 16.25 -5.55 22.60
CA LYS A 46 16.83 -4.62 21.62
C LYS A 46 16.92 -5.24 20.24
N VAL A 47 17.32 -6.51 20.15
CA VAL A 47 17.36 -7.25 18.88
C VAL A 47 15.95 -7.42 18.31
N GLU A 48 14.99 -7.81 19.14
CA GLU A 48 13.58 -7.95 18.74
C GLU A 48 13.00 -6.61 18.23
N ASN A 49 13.25 -5.52 18.95
CA ASN A 49 12.80 -4.18 18.56
C ASN A 49 13.42 -3.71 17.23
N ALA A 50 14.70 -4.00 17.01
CA ALA A 50 15.36 -3.71 15.73
C ALA A 50 14.70 -4.49 14.58
N GLY A 51 14.42 -5.79 14.78
CA GLY A 51 13.71 -6.62 13.81
C GLY A 51 12.31 -6.09 13.50
N LEU A 52 11.54 -5.71 14.53
CA LEU A 52 10.21 -5.12 14.36
C LEU A 52 10.25 -3.80 13.58
N LYS A 53 11.22 -2.93 13.86
CA LYS A 53 11.40 -1.68 13.10
C LYS A 53 11.68 -1.93 11.63
N THR A 54 12.56 -2.89 11.32
CA THR A 54 12.84 -3.24 9.93
C THR A 54 11.62 -3.84 9.23
N GLY A 55 10.85 -4.68 9.93
CA GLY A 55 9.61 -5.24 9.40
C GLY A 55 8.56 -4.17 9.12
N TYR A 56 8.44 -3.18 10.03
CA TYR A 56 7.52 -2.05 9.85
C TYR A 56 7.89 -1.18 8.66
N GLN A 57 9.19 -0.88 8.47
CA GLN A 57 9.66 -0.11 7.31
C GLN A 57 9.36 -0.83 5.98
N ALA A 58 9.59 -2.13 5.91
CA ALA A 58 9.25 -2.93 4.73
C ALA A 58 7.74 -2.91 4.45
N TYR A 59 6.92 -3.02 5.50
CA TYR A 59 5.47 -2.90 5.38
C TYR A 59 5.03 -1.52 4.86
N GLU A 60 5.63 -0.43 5.37
CA GLU A 60 5.32 0.92 4.90
C GLU A 60 5.67 1.12 3.42
N GLN A 61 6.80 0.56 2.96
CA GLN A 61 7.18 0.60 1.55
C GLN A 61 6.15 -0.11 0.66
N VAL A 62 5.79 -1.35 1.00
CA VAL A 62 4.77 -2.11 0.24
C VAL A 62 3.41 -1.40 0.27
N ASN A 63 3.02 -0.82 1.40
CA ASN A 63 1.77 -0.08 1.51
C ASN A 63 1.77 1.18 0.61
N ALA A 64 2.91 1.86 0.49
CA ALA A 64 3.05 3.00 -0.41
C ALA A 64 2.94 2.58 -1.88
N GLU A 65 3.58 1.47 -2.27
CA GLU A 65 3.49 0.90 -3.61
C GLU A 65 2.06 0.48 -3.97
N LEU A 66 1.38 -0.24 -3.06
CA LEU A 66 -0.01 -0.65 -3.27
C LEU A 66 -0.97 0.54 -3.39
N LYS A 67 -0.74 1.62 -2.64
CA LYS A 67 -1.52 2.86 -2.79
C LYS A 67 -1.31 3.50 -4.16
N ALA A 68 -0.07 3.53 -4.63
CA ALA A 68 0.26 4.07 -5.95
C ALA A 68 -0.38 3.23 -7.07
N GLU A 69 -0.33 1.90 -6.96
CA GLU A 69 -0.96 0.98 -7.91
C GLU A 69 -2.49 1.14 -7.90
N ASN A 70 -3.11 1.25 -6.72
CA ASN A 70 -4.55 1.45 -6.60
C ASN A 70 -5.01 2.74 -7.30
N GLU A 71 -4.25 3.82 -7.12
CA GLU A 71 -4.56 5.09 -7.78
C GLU A 71 -4.39 5.01 -9.31
N ALA A 72 -3.34 4.34 -9.79
CA ALA A 72 -3.16 4.10 -11.22
C ALA A 72 -4.31 3.27 -11.82
N LEU A 73 -4.82 2.28 -11.08
CA LEU A 73 -5.98 1.50 -11.48
C LEU A 73 -7.26 2.32 -11.52
N ARG A 74 -7.49 3.22 -10.54
CA ARG A 74 -8.62 4.15 -10.57
C ARG A 74 -8.62 5.02 -11.82
N LEU A 75 -7.50 5.67 -12.12
CA LEU A 75 -7.34 6.49 -13.32
C LEU A 75 -7.51 5.69 -14.62
N ARG A 76 -7.23 4.39 -14.60
CA ARG A 76 -7.49 3.52 -15.75
C ARG A 76 -8.97 3.19 -15.89
N CYS A 77 -9.67 2.93 -14.77
CA CYS A 77 -11.11 2.71 -14.77
C CYS A 77 -11.85 3.95 -15.29
N ASP A 78 -11.49 5.15 -14.83
CA ASP A 78 -12.13 6.40 -15.26
C ASP A 78 -12.02 6.59 -16.77
N ARG A 79 -10.82 6.36 -17.35
CA ARG A 79 -10.61 6.40 -18.80
C ARG A 79 -11.43 5.36 -19.57
N LEU A 80 -11.56 4.15 -19.02
CA LEU A 80 -12.38 3.12 -19.65
C LEU A 80 -13.86 3.48 -19.64
N ASP A 81 -14.34 4.19 -18.61
CA ASP A 81 -15.71 4.67 -18.56
C ASP A 81 -15.95 5.79 -19.59
N GLU A 82 -14.99 6.70 -19.79
CA GLU A 82 -15.01 7.70 -20.86
C GLU A 82 -15.05 7.05 -22.25
N ASP A 83 -14.15 6.09 -22.52
CA ASP A 83 -14.10 5.35 -23.79
C ASP A 83 -15.42 4.60 -24.06
N LYS A 84 -15.98 3.97 -23.02
CA LYS A 84 -17.26 3.28 -23.11
C LYS A 84 -18.40 4.24 -23.44
N GLN A 85 -18.40 5.44 -22.85
CA GLN A 85 -19.38 6.47 -23.15
C GLN A 85 -19.26 6.92 -24.62
N SER A 86 -18.05 7.25 -25.08
CA SER A 86 -17.76 7.65 -26.46
C SER A 86 -18.17 6.58 -27.48
N MET A 87 -17.86 5.32 -27.20
CA MET A 87 -18.29 4.19 -28.01
C MET A 87 -19.82 4.06 -28.06
N THR A 88 -20.50 4.28 -26.94
CA THR A 88 -21.96 4.24 -26.87
C THR A 88 -22.59 5.34 -27.72
N GLU A 89 -22.08 6.56 -27.64
CA GLU A 89 -22.53 7.70 -28.43
C GLU A 89 -22.33 7.45 -29.94
N THR A 90 -21.15 6.93 -30.31
CA THR A 90 -20.82 6.55 -31.69
C THR A 90 -21.76 5.45 -32.21
N HIS A 91 -22.05 4.44 -31.39
CA HIS A 91 -22.96 3.35 -31.76
C HIS A 91 -24.40 3.85 -31.96
N VAL A 92 -24.86 4.77 -31.11
CA VAL A 92 -26.19 5.40 -31.24
C VAL A 92 -26.27 6.19 -32.54
N LEU A 93 -25.26 7.02 -32.84
CA LEU A 93 -25.19 7.79 -34.08
C LEU A 93 -25.17 6.89 -35.32
N TYR A 94 -24.31 5.87 -35.34
CA TYR A 94 -24.23 4.90 -36.43
C TYR A 94 -25.57 4.18 -36.65
N THR A 95 -26.20 3.72 -35.58
CA THR A 95 -27.50 3.05 -35.65
C THR A 95 -28.59 3.99 -36.20
N TRP A 96 -28.56 5.26 -35.80
CA TRP A 96 -29.48 6.27 -36.31
C TRP A 96 -29.26 6.54 -37.81
N LEU A 97 -28.01 6.75 -38.23
CA LEU A 97 -27.64 6.97 -39.64
C LEU A 97 -28.08 5.79 -40.51
N ARG A 98 -27.80 4.56 -40.08
CA ARG A 98 -28.21 3.35 -40.80
C ARG A 98 -29.73 3.28 -40.99
N LYS A 99 -30.49 3.49 -39.92
CA LYS A 99 -31.97 3.52 -39.98
C LYS A 99 -32.50 4.60 -40.92
N LYS A 100 -31.78 5.73 -41.05
CA LYS A 100 -32.15 6.79 -42.01
C LYS A 100 -31.84 6.36 -43.43
N CYS A 101 -30.68 5.81 -43.72
CA CYS A 101 -30.34 5.29 -45.06
C CYS A 101 -31.32 4.20 -45.54
N ASP A 102 -31.82 3.35 -44.63
CA ASP A 102 -32.74 2.26 -44.96
C ASP A 102 -34.22 2.71 -45.16
N GLN A 103 -34.56 4.00 -44.99
CA GLN A 103 -35.94 4.51 -45.18
C GLN A 103 -36.25 4.74 -46.68
N PRO A 104 -37.30 4.11 -47.24
CA PRO A 104 -37.58 4.17 -48.68
C PRO A 104 -38.12 5.52 -49.19
N THR A 105 -38.52 6.44 -48.29
CA THR A 105 -38.93 7.81 -48.67
C THR A 105 -37.75 8.80 -48.63
N ASN A 106 -36.52 8.29 -48.53
CA ASN A 106 -35.36 9.09 -48.22
C ASN A 106 -34.58 9.54 -49.46
N ASP A 107 -35.29 10.04 -50.47
CA ASP A 107 -34.68 10.61 -51.67
C ASP A 107 -33.84 11.87 -51.37
N TYR A 108 -33.88 12.41 -50.14
CA TYR A 108 -33.29 13.70 -49.76
C TYR A 108 -32.77 13.80 -48.31
N VAL A 109 -32.21 12.76 -47.70
CA VAL A 109 -31.30 13.01 -46.55
C VAL A 109 -29.95 13.42 -47.12
N ALA A 110 -29.89 14.66 -47.59
CA ALA A 110 -28.66 15.40 -47.68
C ALA A 110 -28.16 15.58 -46.24
N VAL A 111 -27.35 14.63 -45.75
CA VAL A 111 -26.53 14.87 -44.57
C VAL A 111 -25.55 15.95 -44.98
N GLN A 112 -25.87 17.20 -44.66
CA GLN A 112 -24.95 18.31 -44.81
C GLN A 112 -23.78 18.07 -43.85
N MET A 113 -22.67 17.57 -44.39
CA MET A 113 -21.39 17.50 -43.66
C MET A 113 -20.60 18.78 -43.97
N ASN A 114 -20.07 19.42 -42.93
CA ASN A 114 -19.30 20.65 -43.07
C ASN A 114 -17.90 20.29 -43.58
N ILE A 115 -17.66 20.45 -44.88
CA ILE A 115 -16.36 20.22 -45.52
C ILE A 115 -15.76 21.59 -45.82
N GLY A 116 -14.83 22.05 -44.98
CA GLY A 116 -14.00 23.22 -45.30
C GLY A 116 -14.77 24.51 -45.66
N HIS A 117 -15.89 24.79 -44.98
CA HIS A 117 -16.82 25.90 -45.19
C HIS A 117 -17.88 25.72 -46.29
N ASP A 118 -17.86 24.63 -47.06
CA ASP A 118 -18.88 24.32 -48.07
C ASP A 118 -19.76 23.13 -47.65
N TRP A 119 -21.08 23.31 -47.79
CA TRP A 119 -22.07 22.27 -47.50
C TRP A 119 -22.39 21.48 -48.76
N VAL A 120 -21.89 20.25 -48.86
CA VAL A 120 -22.10 19.37 -50.02
C VAL A 120 -23.13 18.28 -49.67
N PRO A 121 -24.13 18.02 -50.53
CA PRO A 121 -25.07 16.92 -50.32
C PRO A 121 -24.37 15.57 -50.54
N VAL A 122 -24.44 14.70 -49.53
CA VAL A 122 -23.99 13.30 -49.59
C VAL A 122 -25.03 12.47 -50.33
N HIS A 123 -24.62 11.73 -51.35
CA HIS A 123 -25.53 10.88 -52.15
C HIS A 123 -25.29 9.39 -51.88
N ASP A 124 -24.08 9.03 -51.46
CA ASP A 124 -23.72 7.69 -51.02
C ASP A 124 -22.64 7.82 -49.93
N LEU A 125 -23.06 7.70 -48.67
CA LEU A 125 -22.21 7.96 -47.51
C LEU A 125 -20.94 7.08 -47.52
N ASP A 126 -21.03 5.83 -47.98
CA ASP A 126 -19.88 4.91 -47.96
C ASP A 126 -18.87 5.24 -49.07
N ARG A 127 -19.36 5.65 -50.24
CA ARG A 127 -18.53 6.12 -51.37
C ARG A 127 -17.91 7.48 -51.10
N ASP A 128 -18.68 8.41 -50.53
CA ASP A 128 -18.26 9.78 -50.30
C ASP A 128 -17.23 9.86 -49.15
N LEU A 129 -17.42 9.07 -48.08
CA LEU A 129 -16.42 8.93 -46.99
C LEU A 129 -15.10 8.31 -47.48
N ARG A 130 -15.15 7.26 -48.32
CA ARG A 130 -13.93 6.67 -48.91
C ARG A 130 -13.19 7.67 -49.78
N SER A 131 -13.92 8.43 -50.61
CA SER A 131 -13.33 9.44 -51.49
C SER A 131 -12.69 10.61 -50.71
N MET A 132 -13.18 10.91 -49.51
CA MET A 132 -12.58 11.90 -48.61
C MET A 132 -11.32 11.37 -47.92
N ILE A 133 -11.33 10.13 -47.42
CA ILE A 133 -10.16 9.50 -46.83
C ILE A 133 -9.01 9.43 -47.84
N GLU A 134 -9.31 9.08 -49.10
CA GLU A 134 -8.33 9.06 -50.20
C GLU A 134 -7.83 10.46 -50.62
N ARG A 135 -8.53 11.54 -50.24
CA ARG A 135 -8.14 12.94 -50.53
C ARG A 135 -7.36 13.61 -49.39
N GLU A 136 -7.54 13.17 -48.15
CA GLU A 136 -6.85 13.70 -46.97
C GLU A 136 -5.53 12.96 -46.66
N GLU A 137 -5.23 11.83 -47.30
CA GLU A 137 -3.89 11.24 -47.27
C GLU A 137 -2.91 12.05 -48.13
N PRO A 138 -1.79 12.56 -47.57
CA PRO A 138 -0.72 13.21 -48.33
C PRO A 138 0.11 12.25 -49.18
#